data_AF-A0A1G2S8J8-F1
#
_entry.id   AF-A0A1G2S8J8-F1
#
_cell.length_a   1.000
_cell.length_b   1.000
_cell.length_c   1.000
_cell.angle_alpha   90.00
_cell.angle_beta   90.00
_cell.angle_gamma   90.00
#
_symmetry.space_group_name_H-M   'P 1'
#
loop_
_entity.id
_entity.type
_entity.pdbx_description
1 polymer ?
#
loop_
_entity_poly.entity_id
_entity_poly.type
_entity_poly.pdbx_seq_one_letter_code
_entity_poly.pdbx_strand_id
1 'polypeptide(L)'
;MHPSARAVAVKELEIEDLPHDMQDSLLASVGENIMRGVAIAALEKLSPEDQELFGTIAEGGDERKTLEFLSSKIPDFNAFVADETKKVIAEVKAMAE
;
A
#
# COMPACT_ATOMS: atom_id res chain seq x y z
N MET A 1 19.93 -13.67 8.29
CA MET A 1 19.65 -12.37 7.65
C MET A 1 18.26 -12.45 7.06
N HIS A 2 17.31 -11.63 7.51
CA HIS A 2 16.03 -11.50 6.82
C HIS A 2 16.24 -10.67 5.55
N PRO A 3 15.62 -11.04 4.41
CA PRO A 3 15.69 -10.22 3.20
C PRO A 3 15.13 -8.82 3.48
N SER A 4 15.73 -7.79 2.87
CA SER A 4 15.19 -6.43 2.98
C SER A 4 13.83 -6.33 2.29
N ALA A 5 12.98 -5.40 2.73
CA ALA A 5 11.68 -5.16 2.09
C ALA A 5 11.81 -4.90 0.58
N ARG A 6 12.88 -4.20 0.16
CA ARG A 6 13.21 -4.01 -1.26
C ARG A 6 13.46 -5.33 -1.98
N ALA A 7 14.30 -6.21 -1.42
CA ALA A 7 14.64 -7.48 -2.06
C ALA A 7 13.41 -8.41 -2.22
N VAL A 8 12.51 -8.38 -1.24
CA VAL A 8 11.22 -9.08 -1.34
C VAL A 8 10.38 -8.48 -2.45
N ALA A 9 10.19 -7.17 -2.47
CA ALA A 9 9.35 -6.50 -3.48
C ALA A 9 9.87 -6.69 -4.91
N VAL A 10 11.18 -6.58 -5.14
CA VAL A 10 11.80 -6.83 -6.45
C VAL A 10 11.53 -8.25 -6.94
N LYS A 11 11.62 -9.23 -6.04
CA LYS A 11 11.37 -10.64 -6.36
C LYS A 11 9.90 -10.92 -6.61
N GLU A 12 9.01 -10.41 -5.77
CA GLU A 12 7.56 -10.61 -5.91
C GLU A 12 7.01 -9.97 -7.19
N LEU A 13 7.59 -8.85 -7.61
CA LEU A 13 7.26 -8.16 -8.86
C LEU A 13 7.99 -8.75 -10.08
N GLU A 14 8.91 -9.70 -9.89
CA GLU A 14 9.67 -10.34 -10.97
C GLU A 14 10.47 -9.33 -11.82
N ILE A 15 11.01 -8.30 -11.16
CA ILE A 15 11.76 -7.20 -11.80
C ILE A 15 13.27 -7.24 -11.51
N GLU A 16 13.78 -8.38 -11.06
CA GLU A 16 15.19 -8.54 -10.65
C GLU A 16 16.20 -8.26 -11.78
N ASP A 17 15.80 -8.53 -13.02
CA ASP A 17 16.63 -8.31 -14.22
C ASP A 17 16.61 -6.86 -14.73
N LEU A 18 15.74 -6.00 -14.19
CA LEU A 18 15.68 -4.60 -14.59
C LEU A 18 16.82 -3.79 -13.96
N PRO A 19 17.31 -2.72 -14.62
CA PRO A 19 18.25 -1.78 -14.00
C PRO A 19 17.70 -1.20 -12.70
N HIS A 20 18.59 -0.91 -11.74
CA HIS A 20 18.20 -0.39 -10.42
C HIS A 20 17.29 0.84 -10.50
N ASP A 21 17.57 1.80 -11.37
CA ASP A 21 16.73 2.99 -11.55
C ASP A 21 15.30 2.64 -12.03
N MET A 22 15.16 1.63 -12.88
CA MET A 22 13.84 1.15 -13.32
C MET A 22 13.13 0.37 -12.22
N GLN A 23 13.87 -0.45 -11.45
CA GLN A 23 13.30 -1.12 -10.28
C GLN A 23 12.76 -0.10 -9.28
N ASP A 24 13.53 0.94 -8.97
CA ASP A 24 13.15 1.95 -7.99
C ASP A 24 11.94 2.77 -8.46
N SER A 25 11.85 3.09 -9.76
CA SER A 25 10.68 3.75 -10.37
C SER A 25 9.42 2.88 -10.28
N LEU A 26 9.52 1.59 -10.64
CA LEU A 26 8.39 0.66 -10.56
C LEU A 26 7.97 0.41 -9.11
N LEU A 27 8.93 0.24 -8.19
CA LEU A 27 8.65 0.09 -6.76
C LEU A 27 7.95 1.32 -6.18
N ALA A 28 8.34 2.54 -6.59
CA ALA A 28 7.67 3.76 -6.17
C ALA A 28 6.23 3.81 -6.70
N SER A 29 6.01 3.50 -7.98
CA SER A 29 4.67 3.48 -8.58
C SER A 29 3.75 2.42 -7.96
N VAL A 30 4.27 1.21 -7.76
CA VAL A 30 3.54 0.12 -7.09
C VAL A 30 3.24 0.50 -5.64
N GLY A 31 4.20 1.07 -4.93
CA GLY A 31 4.01 1.55 -3.55
C GLY A 31 2.90 2.60 -3.45
N GLU A 32 2.87 3.58 -4.36
CA GLU A 32 1.79 4.57 -4.41
C GLU A 32 0.42 3.92 -4.68
N ASN A 33 0.36 3.00 -5.64
CA ASN A 33 -0.88 2.29 -5.96
C ASN A 33 -1.37 1.44 -4.79
N ILE A 34 -0.47 0.77 -4.06
CA ILE A 34 -0.82 0.01 -2.85
C ILE A 34 -1.39 0.95 -1.79
N MET A 35 -0.72 2.06 -1.49
CA MET A 35 -1.22 3.03 -0.51
C MET A 35 -2.59 3.58 -0.90
N ARG A 36 -2.80 3.88 -2.19
CA ARG A 36 -4.08 4.35 -2.71
C ARG A 36 -5.18 3.29 -2.58
N GLY A 37 -4.89 2.04 -2.95
CA GLY A 37 -5.83 0.92 -2.83
C GLY A 37 -6.22 0.68 -1.37
N VAL A 38 -5.23 0.64 -0.47
CA VAL A 38 -5.45 0.52 0.98
C VAL A 38 -6.30 1.68 1.50
N ALA A 39 -6.06 2.92 1.07
CA ALA A 39 -6.84 4.08 1.51
C ALA A 39 -8.31 3.99 1.04
N ILE A 40 -8.55 3.59 -0.23
CA ILE A 40 -9.89 3.41 -0.78
C ILE A 40 -10.63 2.30 -0.02
N ALA A 41 -10.00 1.12 0.09
CA ALA A 41 -10.59 -0.01 0.78
C ALA A 41 -10.82 0.29 2.28
N ALA A 42 -9.95 1.11 2.89
CA ALA A 42 -10.11 1.55 4.27
C ALA A 42 -11.34 2.43 4.42
N LEU A 43 -11.56 3.40 3.53
CA LEU A 43 -12.77 4.24 3.54
C LEU A 43 -14.05 3.40 3.54
N GLU A 44 -14.10 2.30 2.79
CA GLU A 44 -15.26 1.39 2.78
C GLU A 44 -15.51 0.67 4.10
N LYS A 45 -14.51 0.59 4.99
CA LYS A 45 -14.62 -0.01 6.33
C LYS A 45 -14.95 1.01 7.41
N LEU A 46 -14.74 2.29 7.14
CA LEU A 46 -14.95 3.37 8.09
C LEU A 46 -16.41 3.82 8.12
N SER A 47 -16.85 4.26 9.30
CA SER A 47 -18.12 4.99 9.43
C SER A 47 -18.02 6.36 8.72
N PRO A 48 -19.14 7.01 8.35
CA PRO A 48 -19.10 8.34 7.72
C PRO A 48 -18.34 9.39 8.55
N GLU A 49 -18.49 9.34 9.88
CA GLU A 49 -17.75 10.21 10.81
C GLU A 49 -16.24 9.92 10.78
N ASP A 50 -15.86 8.64 10.73
CA ASP A 50 -14.47 8.22 10.64
C ASP A 50 -13.84 8.52 9.27
N GLN A 51 -14.62 8.53 8.19
CA GLN A 51 -14.16 8.94 6.86
C GLN A 51 -13.78 10.43 6.82
N GLU A 52 -14.58 11.29 7.46
CA GLU A 52 -14.26 12.73 7.58
C GLU A 52 -13.00 12.98 8.40
N LEU A 53 -12.86 12.26 9.52
CA LEU A 53 -11.65 12.30 10.35
C LEU A 53 -10.43 11.78 9.59
N PHE A 54 -10.58 10.69 8.84
CA PHE A 54 -9.51 10.17 7.98
C PHE A 54 -9.05 11.22 6.98
N GLY A 55 -9.98 11.89 6.29
CA GLY A 55 -9.65 12.98 5.36
C GLY A 55 -8.84 14.08 6.02
N THR A 56 -9.28 14.55 7.19
CA THR A 56 -8.59 15.59 7.96
C THR A 56 -7.18 15.18 8.38
N ILE A 57 -7.01 13.92 8.82
CA ILE A 57 -5.69 13.39 9.23
C ILE A 57 -4.77 13.25 8.01
N ALA A 58 -5.30 12.75 6.89
CA ALA A 58 -4.57 12.54 5.65
C ALA A 58 -4.12 13.87 5.02
N GLU A 59 -4.95 14.92 5.05
CA GLU A 59 -4.59 16.27 4.58
C GLU A 59 -3.42 16.88 5.37
N GLY A 60 -3.22 16.47 6.62
CA GLY A 60 -2.08 16.86 7.44
C GLY A 60 -0.74 16.28 6.99
N GLY A 61 -0.74 15.31 6.06
CA GLY A 61 0.47 14.65 5.54
C GLY A 61 1.20 13.80 6.57
N ASP A 62 0.60 13.52 7.73
CA ASP A 62 1.21 12.72 8.80
C ASP A 62 0.89 11.24 8.60
N GLU A 63 1.68 10.58 7.75
CA GLU A 63 1.51 9.17 7.39
C GLU A 63 1.44 8.25 8.61
N ARG A 64 2.17 8.56 9.68
CA ARG A 64 2.14 7.77 10.92
C ARG A 64 0.78 7.88 11.60
N LYS A 65 0.25 9.09 11.76
CA LYS A 65 -1.08 9.28 12.34
C LYS A 65 -2.17 8.65 11.48
N THR A 66 -2.06 8.74 10.16
CA THR A 66 -3.00 8.09 9.25
C THR A 66 -3.00 6.58 9.46
N LEU A 67 -1.83 5.94 9.53
CA LEU A 67 -1.71 4.50 9.79
C LEU A 67 -2.20 4.11 11.18
N GLU A 68 -1.88 4.87 12.23
CA GLU A 68 -2.37 4.62 13.59
C GLU A 68 -3.90 4.71 13.67
N PHE A 69 -4.49 5.72 13.02
CA PHE A 69 -5.93 5.87 12.94
C PHE A 69 -6.58 4.68 12.25
N LEU A 70 -6.10 4.30 11.06
CA LEU A 70 -6.62 3.17 10.31
C LEU A 70 -6.48 1.86 11.10
N SER A 71 -5.32 1.63 11.74
CA SER A 71 -5.09 0.44 12.57
C SER A 71 -5.99 0.39 13.80
N SER A 72 -6.48 1.52 14.30
CA SER A 72 -7.42 1.56 15.43
C SER A 72 -8.86 1.26 15.02
N LYS A 73 -9.20 1.47 13.75
CA LYS A 73 -10.56 1.32 13.21
C LYS A 73 -10.77 0.02 12.45
N ILE A 74 -9.72 -0.49 11.81
CA ILE A 74 -9.79 -1.70 10.99
C ILE A 74 -9.19 -2.86 11.79
N PRO A 75 -9.99 -3.89 12.12
CA PRO A 75 -9.49 -5.09 12.78
C PRO A 75 -8.51 -5.82 11.86
N ASP A 76 -7.48 -6.44 12.45
CA ASP A 76 -6.43 -7.16 11.73
C ASP A 76 -5.81 -6.33 10.58
N PHE A 77 -5.55 -5.04 10.84
CA PHE A 77 -5.07 -4.07 9.84
C PHE A 77 -3.89 -4.57 9.00
N ASN A 78 -2.94 -5.29 9.60
CA ASN A 78 -1.81 -5.86 8.86
C ASN A 78 -2.25 -6.90 7.81
N ALA A 79 -3.25 -7.73 8.13
CA ALA A 79 -3.79 -8.70 7.19
C ALA A 79 -4.59 -7.99 6.09
N PHE A 80 -5.34 -6.95 6.45
CA PHE A 80 -6.05 -6.09 5.50
C PHE A 80 -5.08 -5.45 4.49
N VAL A 81 -4.01 -4.80 4.95
CA VAL A 81 -2.99 -4.21 4.08
C VAL A 81 -2.32 -5.27 3.20
N ALA A 82 -2.03 -6.46 3.73
CA ALA A 82 -1.44 -7.55 2.96
C ALA A 82 -2.38 -8.07 1.85
N ASP A 83 -3.69 -8.11 2.09
CA ASP A 83 -4.69 -8.51 1.09
C ASP A 83 -4.78 -7.48 -0.04
N GLU A 84 -4.88 -6.19 0.31
CA GLU A 84 -4.91 -5.09 -0.65
C GLU A 84 -3.61 -5.02 -1.47
N THR A 85 -2.47 -5.24 -0.83
CA THR A 85 -1.16 -5.31 -1.50
C THR A 85 -1.16 -6.39 -2.59
N LYS A 86 -1.70 -7.58 -2.30
CA LYS A 86 -1.78 -8.67 -3.28
C LYS A 86 -2.69 -8.31 -4.47
N LYS A 87 -3.81 -7.64 -4.22
CA LYS A 87 -4.72 -7.19 -5.29
C LYS A 87 -4.02 -6.22 -6.22
N VAL A 88 -3.39 -5.18 -5.67
CA VAL A 88 -2.68 -4.18 -6.47
C VAL A 88 -1.51 -4.80 -7.24
N ILE A 89 -0.74 -5.70 -6.63
CA ILE A 89 0.33 -6.41 -7.34
C ILE A 89 -0.23 -7.24 -8.51
N ALA A 90 -1.34 -7.95 -8.31
CA ALA A 90 -1.98 -8.71 -9.37
C ALA A 90 -2.47 -7.81 -10.52
N GLU A 91 -3.04 -6.64 -10.21
CA GLU A 91 -3.45 -5.66 -11.21
C GLU A 91 -2.27 -5.11 -12.00
N VAL A 92 -1.18 -4.73 -11.32
CA VAL A 92 0.04 -4.24 -11.98
C VAL A 92 0.63 -5.31 -12.90
N LYS A 93 0.66 -6.58 -12.48
CA LYS A 93 1.12 -7.69 -13.32
C LYS A 93 0.24 -7.86 -14.56
N ALA A 94 -1.08 -7.84 -14.40
CA ALA A 94 -2.01 -7.99 -15.52
C ALA A 94 -1.94 -6.84 -16.54
N MET A 95 -1.48 -5.65 -16.13
CA MET A 95 -1.25 -4.51 -17.02
C MET A 95 0.10 -4.54 -17.76
N ALA A 96 1.03 -5.40 -17.32
CA ALA A 96 2.36 -5.56 -17.91
C ALA A 96 2.43 -6.67 -18.98
N GLU A 97 1.37 -7.47 -19.11
CA GLU A 97 1.13 -8.48 -20.17
C GLU A 97 0.49 -7.86 -21.43
#